data_AF-A0A1Y5GQX2-F1
#
_entry.id   AF-A0A1Y5GQX2-F1
#
_cell.length_a   1.000
_cell.length_b   1.000
_cell.length_c   1.000
_cell.angle_alpha   90.00
_cell.angle_beta   90.00
_cell.angle_gamma   90.00
#
_symmetry.space_group_name_H-M   'P 1'
#
loop_
_entity.id
_entity.type
_entity.pdbx_description
1 polymer ?
#
loop_
_entity_poly.entity_id
_entity_poly.type
_entity_poly.pdbx_seq_one_letter_code
_entity_poly.pdbx_strand_id
1 'polypeptide(L)'
;MAHQEIDTPFHFRHCCWFCQEPTEIRLLFPANKERLKDCDHQAISLPICRECKSLVRSSQSDNIWQCREQVKKALAKRYQKDLAIGKNWTKNELANAGFEGGSFEGFAKSGWEMFEIARDRVNFSGWPLWCNGDQIVDTTIGKQFVFDGVTYADIDQAIDFYVKTYALHRDFFFACINIVTIERFAYAIRYARMFVGCTATERRTALQDLKAAD
;
A
#
# COMPACT_ATOMS: atom_id res chain seq x y z
N MET A 1 -18.95 -26.94 -2.49
CA MET A 1 -17.87 -26.17 -3.11
C MET A 1 -16.63 -26.64 -2.42
N ALA A 2 -15.85 -27.45 -3.12
CA ALA A 2 -14.53 -27.82 -2.62
C ALA A 2 -13.58 -26.71 -3.08
N HIS A 3 -12.92 -26.06 -2.13
CA HIS A 3 -11.84 -25.12 -2.42
C HIS A 3 -10.58 -25.92 -2.69
N GLN A 4 -9.94 -25.65 -3.81
CA GLN A 4 -8.71 -26.31 -4.20
C GLN A 4 -7.50 -25.63 -3.55
N GLU A 5 -6.54 -26.40 -3.06
CA GLU A 5 -5.33 -25.82 -2.50
C GLU A 5 -4.45 -25.21 -3.60
N ILE A 6 -3.94 -24.00 -3.36
CA ILE A 6 -2.93 -23.40 -4.25
C ILE A 6 -1.58 -24.07 -4.03
N ASP A 7 -0.79 -24.17 -5.10
CA ASP A 7 0.61 -24.53 -4.98
C ASP A 7 1.37 -23.40 -4.28
N THR A 8 2.11 -23.76 -3.22
CA THR A 8 2.90 -22.81 -2.44
C THR A 8 4.38 -23.13 -2.61
N PRO A 9 5.20 -22.20 -3.15
CA PRO A 9 6.64 -22.38 -3.25
C PRO A 9 7.26 -22.72 -1.91
N PHE A 10 8.32 -23.52 -1.91
CA PHE A 10 8.95 -24.05 -0.70
C PHE A 10 9.24 -22.96 0.35
N HIS A 11 9.80 -21.83 -0.08
CA HIS A 11 10.18 -20.71 0.78
C HIS A 11 8.99 -19.92 1.36
N PHE A 12 7.76 -20.19 0.93
CA PHE A 12 6.56 -19.48 1.37
C PHE A 12 5.51 -20.37 2.06
N ARG A 13 5.82 -21.63 2.37
CA ARG A 13 4.85 -22.61 2.92
C ARG A 13 4.15 -22.21 4.21
N HIS A 14 4.74 -21.29 4.97
CA HIS A 14 4.18 -20.76 6.21
C HIS A 14 4.03 -19.25 6.15
N CYS A 15 3.92 -18.67 4.96
CA CYS A 15 3.82 -17.23 4.77
C CYS A 15 2.43 -16.85 4.28
N CYS A 16 1.95 -15.70 4.75
CA CYS A 16 0.77 -15.06 4.23
C CYS A 16 1.00 -14.66 2.77
N TRP A 17 0.12 -15.09 1.87
CA TRP A 17 0.20 -14.69 0.46
C TRP A 17 0.09 -13.18 0.26
N PHE A 18 -0.66 -12.48 1.12
CA PHE A 18 -0.85 -11.03 1.02
C PHE A 18 0.30 -10.19 1.57
N CYS A 19 1.07 -10.66 2.56
CA CYS A 19 2.02 -9.80 3.26
C CYS A 19 3.25 -10.51 3.83
N GLN A 20 3.49 -11.76 3.46
CA GLN A 20 4.61 -12.61 3.88
C GLN A 20 4.67 -12.98 5.38
N GLU A 21 3.84 -12.38 6.22
CA GLU A 21 3.76 -12.67 7.66
C GLU A 21 3.56 -14.18 7.92
N PRO A 22 4.24 -14.76 8.92
CA PRO A 22 4.06 -16.15 9.29
C PRO A 22 2.59 -16.53 9.52
N THR A 23 2.19 -17.72 9.07
CA THR A 23 0.82 -18.19 9.22
C THR A 23 0.63 -19.70 9.12
N GLU A 24 -0.42 -20.15 9.80
CA GLU A 24 -0.99 -21.50 9.72
C GLU A 24 -2.46 -21.48 9.29
N ILE A 25 -3.04 -20.29 9.12
CA ILE A 25 -4.45 -20.14 8.77
C ILE A 25 -4.60 -19.99 7.26
N ARG A 26 -5.75 -20.47 6.74
CA ARG A 26 -6.09 -20.39 5.33
C ARG A 26 -7.32 -19.52 5.08
N LEU A 27 -7.36 -18.92 3.90
CA LEU A 27 -8.51 -18.28 3.31
C LEU A 27 -9.14 -19.23 2.31
N LEU A 28 -10.45 -19.44 2.42
CA LEU A 28 -11.27 -20.06 1.39
C LEU A 28 -11.88 -18.93 0.56
N PHE A 29 -11.50 -18.83 -0.72
CA PHE A 29 -11.97 -17.78 -1.62
C PHE A 29 -12.64 -18.36 -2.87
N PRO A 30 -13.81 -17.83 -3.29
CA PRO A 30 -14.64 -16.90 -2.54
C PRO A 30 -15.31 -17.60 -1.35
N ALA A 31 -15.72 -16.82 -0.35
CA ALA A 31 -16.36 -17.35 0.86
C ALA A 31 -17.83 -17.77 0.63
N ASN A 32 -18.53 -17.13 -0.31
CA ASN A 32 -19.90 -17.45 -0.68
C ASN A 32 -19.93 -18.10 -2.08
N LYS A 33 -20.70 -19.19 -2.23
CA LYS A 33 -20.91 -19.88 -3.50
C LYS A 33 -21.58 -19.01 -4.57
N GLU A 34 -22.42 -18.07 -4.19
CA GLU A 34 -23.11 -17.19 -5.14
C GLU A 34 -22.11 -16.31 -5.91
N ARG A 35 -21.05 -15.87 -5.22
CA ARG A 35 -19.96 -15.07 -5.78
C ARG A 35 -19.06 -15.84 -6.75
N LEU A 36 -19.17 -17.18 -6.80
CA LEU A 36 -18.43 -17.94 -7.81
C LEU A 36 -18.86 -17.62 -9.23
N LYS A 37 -20.13 -17.18 -9.41
CA LYS A 37 -20.66 -16.83 -10.73
C LYS A 37 -19.92 -15.66 -11.36
N ASP A 38 -19.46 -14.75 -10.51
CA ASP A 38 -18.74 -13.53 -10.91
C ASP A 38 -17.22 -13.68 -10.80
N CYS A 39 -16.75 -14.84 -10.32
CA CYS A 39 -15.34 -15.13 -10.12
C CYS A 39 -14.73 -15.72 -11.39
N ASP A 40 -13.64 -15.10 -11.87
CA ASP A 40 -12.91 -15.51 -13.08
C ASP A 40 -11.98 -16.71 -12.86
N HIS A 41 -11.97 -17.30 -11.67
CA HIS A 41 -11.17 -18.46 -11.33
C HIS A 41 -11.92 -19.42 -10.39
N GLN A 42 -11.45 -20.66 -10.30
CA GLN A 42 -12.02 -21.67 -9.42
C GLN A 42 -11.92 -21.30 -7.94
N ALA A 43 -12.72 -21.96 -7.10
CA ALA A 43 -12.65 -21.81 -5.65
C ALA A 43 -11.28 -22.28 -5.13
N ILE A 44 -10.55 -21.41 -4.43
CA ILE A 44 -9.19 -21.68 -3.95
C ILE A 44 -9.03 -21.54 -2.45
N SER A 45 -8.02 -22.23 -1.91
CA SER A 45 -7.57 -22.17 -0.52
C SER A 45 -6.11 -21.72 -0.47
N LEU A 46 -5.83 -20.56 0.12
CA LEU A 46 -4.48 -19.98 0.21
C LEU A 46 -4.08 -19.58 1.64
N PRO A 47 -2.78 -19.60 1.98
CA PRO A 47 -2.30 -19.22 3.30
C PRO A 47 -2.36 -17.70 3.49
N ILE A 48 -2.91 -17.25 4.63
CA ILE A 48 -3.05 -15.82 4.96
C ILE A 48 -2.79 -15.59 6.45
N CYS A 49 -2.34 -14.43 6.92
CA CYS A 49 -2.20 -14.16 8.36
C CYS A 49 -3.52 -13.68 8.98
N ARG A 50 -3.60 -13.65 10.33
CA ARG A 50 -4.80 -13.22 11.08
C ARG A 50 -5.21 -11.78 10.74
N GLU A 51 -4.24 -10.90 10.57
CA GLU A 51 -4.50 -9.51 10.22
C GLU A 51 -5.12 -9.42 8.82
N CYS A 52 -4.51 -10.02 7.80
CA CYS A 52 -5.06 -10.02 6.44
C CYS A 52 -6.45 -10.68 6.40
N LYS A 53 -6.70 -11.72 7.20
CA LYS A 53 -8.04 -12.33 7.33
C LYS A 53 -9.09 -11.34 7.79
N SER A 54 -8.74 -10.46 8.74
CA SER A 54 -9.66 -9.41 9.20
C SER A 54 -9.98 -8.38 8.11
N LEU A 55 -9.00 -8.07 7.25
CA LEU A 55 -9.14 -7.12 6.15
C LEU A 55 -9.96 -7.70 4.99
N VAL A 56 -9.82 -9.00 4.72
CA VAL A 56 -10.63 -9.69 3.69
C VAL A 56 -12.11 -9.71 4.05
N ARG A 57 -12.48 -9.80 5.33
CA ARG A 57 -13.90 -9.82 5.75
C ARG A 57 -14.66 -8.54 5.40
N SER A 58 -13.96 -7.41 5.33
CA SER A 58 -14.53 -6.14 4.87
C SER A 58 -14.53 -5.98 3.35
N SER A 59 -13.92 -6.89 2.60
CA SER A 59 -13.78 -6.80 1.14
C SER A 59 -14.98 -7.45 0.43
N GLN A 60 -15.59 -6.72 -0.50
CA GLN A 60 -16.57 -7.26 -1.44
C GLN A 60 -15.91 -7.48 -2.81
N SER A 61 -14.84 -8.28 -2.86
CA SER A 61 -14.11 -8.53 -4.12
C SER A 61 -14.71 -9.67 -4.94
N ASP A 62 -14.69 -9.55 -6.27
CA ASP A 62 -15.25 -10.53 -7.19
C ASP A 62 -14.23 -11.62 -7.55
N ASN A 63 -12.94 -11.27 -7.55
CA ASN A 63 -11.83 -12.23 -7.72
C ASN A 63 -10.71 -12.02 -6.68
N ILE A 64 -9.77 -12.98 -6.62
CA ILE A 64 -8.68 -12.98 -5.64
C ILE A 64 -7.72 -11.79 -5.82
N TRP A 65 -7.56 -11.29 -7.04
CA TRP A 65 -6.66 -10.17 -7.35
C TRP A 65 -7.22 -8.86 -6.83
N GLN A 66 -8.52 -8.61 -7.04
CA GLN A 66 -9.23 -7.50 -6.42
C GLN A 66 -9.20 -7.60 -4.88
N CYS A 67 -9.30 -8.83 -4.35
CA CYS A 67 -9.16 -9.07 -2.91
C CYS A 67 -7.77 -8.66 -2.41
N ARG A 68 -6.71 -9.02 -3.15
CA ARG A 68 -5.33 -8.59 -2.87
C ARG A 68 -5.22 -7.07 -2.86
N GLU A 69 -5.68 -6.38 -3.89
CA GLU A 69 -5.61 -4.93 -3.96
C GLU A 69 -6.33 -4.26 -2.77
N GLN A 70 -7.51 -4.76 -2.39
CA GLN A 70 -8.23 -4.25 -1.22
C GLN A 70 -7.49 -4.50 0.10
N VAL A 71 -6.92 -5.69 0.28
CA VAL A 71 -6.08 -6.01 1.46
C VAL A 71 -4.84 -5.13 1.49
N LYS A 72 -4.16 -4.92 0.36
CA LYS A 72 -2.99 -4.04 0.23
C LYS A 72 -3.34 -2.60 0.55
N LYS A 73 -4.46 -2.09 0.04
CA LYS A 73 -4.98 -0.76 0.40
C LYS A 73 -5.24 -0.63 1.89
N ALA A 74 -5.85 -1.64 2.51
CA ALA A 74 -6.14 -1.63 3.93
C ALA A 74 -4.87 -1.76 4.80
N LEU A 75 -3.88 -2.57 4.38
CA LEU A 75 -2.58 -2.68 5.05
C LEU A 75 -1.83 -1.35 5.02
N ALA A 76 -1.69 -0.71 3.86
CA ALA A 76 -1.03 0.59 3.75
C ALA A 76 -1.72 1.66 4.60
N LYS A 77 -3.06 1.65 4.66
CA LYS A 77 -3.82 2.54 5.55
C LYS A 77 -3.53 2.26 7.03
N ARG A 78 -3.46 0.98 7.42
CA ARG A 78 -3.20 0.55 8.79
C ARG A 78 -1.79 0.92 9.26
N TYR A 79 -0.80 0.71 8.38
CA TYR A 79 0.61 1.00 8.62
C TYR A 79 1.01 2.43 8.23
N GLN A 80 0.05 3.35 8.03
CA GLN A 80 0.35 4.70 7.54
C GLN A 80 1.40 5.42 8.39
N LYS A 81 1.32 5.30 9.72
CA LYS A 81 2.23 5.99 10.63
C LYS A 81 3.66 5.46 10.52
N ASP A 82 3.80 4.13 10.44
CA ASP A 82 5.09 3.47 10.32
C ASP A 82 5.72 3.76 8.95
N LEU A 83 4.92 3.72 7.87
CA LEU A 83 5.36 4.09 6.53
C LEU A 83 5.80 5.57 6.45
N ALA A 84 5.17 6.47 7.21
CA ALA A 84 5.53 7.88 7.25
C ALA A 84 6.89 8.14 7.90
N ILE A 85 7.42 7.21 8.72
CA ILE A 85 8.76 7.34 9.31
C ILE A 85 9.82 7.42 8.20
N GLY A 86 9.80 6.50 7.23
CA GLY A 86 10.73 6.51 6.11
C GLY A 86 10.56 7.69 5.13
N LYS A 87 9.51 8.50 5.29
CA LYS A 87 9.32 9.75 4.53
C LYS A 87 9.90 10.96 5.22
N ASN A 88 9.85 10.95 6.55
CA ASN A 88 10.31 12.07 7.37
C ASN A 88 11.78 11.94 7.76
N TRP A 89 12.31 10.71 7.73
CA TRP A 89 13.65 10.40 8.20
C TRP A 89 14.32 9.40 7.28
N THR A 90 15.63 9.54 7.10
CA THR A 90 16.51 8.44 6.74
C THR A 90 16.90 7.65 7.99
N LYS A 91 17.42 6.43 7.80
CA LYS A 91 17.95 5.60 8.90
C LYS A 91 18.98 6.36 9.74
N ASN A 92 19.89 7.08 9.07
CA ASN A 92 20.95 7.82 9.73
C ASN A 92 20.41 9.07 10.45
N GLU A 93 19.50 9.82 9.83
CA GLU A 93 18.89 10.98 10.49
C GLU A 93 18.10 10.56 11.73
N LEU A 94 17.34 9.47 11.67
CA LEU A 94 16.58 8.98 12.82
C LEU A 94 17.50 8.50 13.95
N ALA A 95 18.58 7.78 13.60
CA ALA A 95 19.56 7.31 14.59
C ALA A 95 20.31 8.46 15.27
N ASN A 96 20.56 9.55 14.55
CA ASN A 96 21.31 10.71 15.05
C ASN A 96 20.42 11.90 15.45
N ALA A 97 19.11 11.69 15.62
CA ALA A 97 18.15 12.75 15.94
C ALA A 97 18.28 13.32 17.38
N GLY A 98 19.24 12.84 18.17
CA GLY A 98 19.54 13.38 19.50
C GLY A 98 18.51 13.00 20.58
N PHE A 99 17.84 11.86 20.43
CA PHE A 99 16.85 11.36 21.39
C PHE A 99 17.45 10.71 22.65
N GLU A 100 18.77 10.80 22.86
CA GLU A 100 19.49 10.16 23.96
C GLU A 100 19.01 10.64 25.35
N GLY A 101 18.78 9.70 26.28
CA GLY A 101 18.50 10.01 27.69
C GLY A 101 17.05 10.39 28.00
N GLY A 102 16.10 10.21 27.07
CA GLY A 102 14.69 10.53 27.26
C GLY A 102 13.72 9.45 26.73
N SER A 103 12.42 9.66 26.93
CA SER A 103 11.35 8.73 26.52
C SER A 103 11.28 8.46 25.00
N PHE A 104 12.05 9.17 24.19
CA PHE A 104 12.10 9.05 22.73
C PHE A 104 13.30 8.23 22.22
N GLU A 105 14.24 7.82 23.09
CA GLU A 105 15.39 6.99 22.70
C GLU A 105 14.94 5.64 22.12
N GLY A 106 13.92 5.03 22.75
CA GLY A 106 13.28 3.81 22.26
C GLY A 106 12.55 3.98 20.92
N PHE A 107 12.09 5.20 20.60
CA PHE A 107 11.45 5.51 19.31
C PHE A 107 12.47 5.54 18.17
N ALA A 108 13.66 6.10 18.39
CA ALA A 108 14.71 6.16 17.38
C ALA A 108 15.14 4.75 16.92
N LYS A 109 15.32 3.84 17.88
CA LYS A 109 15.81 2.47 17.63
C LYS A 109 14.75 1.60 16.96
N SER A 110 13.51 1.63 17.46
CA SER A 110 12.44 0.76 16.96
C SER A 110 11.68 1.34 15.76
N GLY A 111 11.70 2.68 15.58
CA GLY A 111 10.93 3.35 14.54
C GLY A 111 11.37 2.96 13.12
N TRP A 112 12.68 2.86 12.87
CA TRP A 112 13.17 2.43 11.55
C TRP A 112 12.82 0.97 11.26
N GLU A 113 12.98 0.08 12.24
CA GLU A 113 12.61 -1.33 12.11
C GLU A 113 11.10 -1.46 11.81
N MET A 114 10.27 -0.67 12.50
CA MET A 114 8.83 -0.64 12.23
C MET A 114 8.50 -0.16 10.82
N PHE A 115 9.21 0.85 10.31
CA PHE A 115 9.10 1.27 8.91
C PHE A 115 9.46 0.13 7.94
N GLU A 116 10.58 -0.56 8.15
CA GLU A 116 11.02 -1.65 7.28
C GLU A 116 10.00 -2.79 7.27
N ILE A 117 9.53 -3.21 8.44
CA ILE A 117 8.47 -4.23 8.57
C ILE A 117 7.20 -3.78 7.83
N ALA A 118 6.73 -2.55 8.06
CA ALA A 118 5.55 -2.02 7.40
C ALA A 118 5.70 -1.98 5.87
N ARG A 119 6.83 -1.44 5.39
CA ARG A 119 7.16 -1.35 3.96
C ARG A 119 7.19 -2.73 3.32
N ASP A 120 7.92 -3.68 3.90
CA ASP A 120 8.12 -5.00 3.31
C ASP A 120 6.79 -5.76 3.23
N ARG A 121 5.96 -5.66 4.27
CA ARG A 121 4.62 -6.26 4.29
C ARG A 121 3.67 -5.64 3.27
N VAL A 122 3.70 -4.32 3.11
CA VAL A 122 2.89 -3.61 2.10
C VAL A 122 3.39 -3.93 0.69
N ASN A 123 4.70 -3.97 0.47
CA ASN A 123 5.31 -4.18 -0.84
C ASN A 123 5.28 -5.64 -1.32
N PHE A 124 5.14 -6.62 -0.42
CA PHE A 124 5.19 -8.03 -0.79
C PHE A 124 4.15 -8.40 -1.87
N SER A 125 4.59 -8.82 -3.06
CA SER A 125 3.68 -9.07 -4.20
C SER A 125 2.87 -10.36 -4.10
N GLY A 126 3.18 -11.22 -3.12
CA GLY A 126 2.77 -12.62 -3.17
C GLY A 126 3.59 -13.40 -4.19
N TRP A 127 3.14 -14.62 -4.49
CA TRP A 127 3.67 -15.47 -5.54
C TRP A 127 2.58 -15.83 -6.55
N PRO A 128 2.94 -16.26 -7.78
CA PRO A 128 1.97 -16.71 -8.78
C PRO A 128 1.08 -17.83 -8.24
N LEU A 129 -0.22 -17.76 -8.52
CA LEU A 129 -1.19 -18.74 -8.06
C LEU A 129 -1.31 -19.86 -9.11
N TRP A 130 -1.02 -21.08 -8.68
CA TRP A 130 -1.16 -22.30 -9.47
C TRP A 130 -2.08 -23.28 -8.74
N CYS A 131 -2.87 -24.03 -9.49
CA CYS A 131 -3.83 -24.99 -8.99
C CYS A 131 -3.88 -26.19 -9.92
N ASN A 132 -3.43 -27.37 -9.47
CA ASN A 132 -3.35 -28.60 -10.30
C ASN A 132 -2.60 -28.40 -11.62
N GLY A 133 -1.58 -27.53 -11.64
CA GLY A 133 -0.82 -27.22 -12.85
C GLY A 133 -1.42 -26.12 -13.72
N ASP A 134 -2.62 -25.62 -13.42
CA ASP A 134 -3.20 -24.47 -14.11
C ASP A 134 -2.90 -23.16 -13.37
N GLN A 135 -2.39 -22.17 -14.09
CA GLN A 135 -2.11 -20.85 -13.52
C GLN A 135 -3.39 -20.01 -13.46
N ILE A 136 -3.67 -19.43 -12.29
CA ILE A 136 -4.64 -18.35 -12.17
C ILE A 136 -3.94 -17.07 -12.60
N VAL A 137 -4.36 -16.50 -13.73
CA VAL A 137 -3.72 -15.32 -14.34
C VAL A 137 -4.07 -14.07 -13.55
N ASP A 138 -3.05 -13.28 -13.19
CA ASP A 138 -3.20 -12.02 -12.49
C ASP A 138 -3.55 -10.88 -13.45
N THR A 139 -4.81 -10.43 -13.40
CA THR A 139 -5.34 -9.35 -14.25
C THR A 139 -5.05 -7.94 -13.71
N THR A 140 -4.29 -7.84 -12.61
CA THR A 140 -3.92 -6.57 -11.97
C THR A 140 -2.47 -6.15 -12.21
N ILE A 141 -1.66 -7.00 -12.88
CA ILE A 141 -0.28 -6.68 -13.23
C ILE A 141 -0.21 -5.35 -14.00
N GLY A 142 0.75 -4.51 -13.63
CA GLY A 142 1.03 -3.22 -14.28
C GLY A 142 0.17 -2.04 -13.82
N LYS A 143 -0.79 -2.25 -12.90
CA LYS A 143 -1.62 -1.15 -12.35
C LYS A 143 -1.01 -0.45 -11.14
N GLN A 144 0.04 -1.04 -10.55
CA GLN A 144 0.69 -0.56 -9.35
C GLN A 144 1.50 0.72 -9.60
N PHE A 145 1.53 1.59 -8.61
CA PHE A 145 2.36 2.78 -8.60
C PHE A 145 3.43 2.65 -7.53
N VAL A 146 4.71 2.73 -7.90
CA VAL A 146 5.83 2.65 -6.96
C VAL A 146 6.42 4.03 -6.79
N PHE A 147 6.48 4.51 -5.54
CA PHE A 147 7.12 5.78 -5.24
C PHE A 147 7.82 5.74 -3.89
N ASP A 148 9.09 6.14 -3.91
CA ASP A 148 9.92 6.30 -2.72
C ASP A 148 9.95 5.01 -1.85
N GLY A 149 10.19 3.88 -2.53
CA GLY A 149 10.34 2.57 -1.90
C GLY A 149 9.05 1.92 -1.39
N VAL A 150 7.87 2.48 -1.66
CA VAL A 150 6.57 1.90 -1.31
C VAL A 150 5.76 1.60 -2.58
N THR A 151 5.17 0.42 -2.64
CA THR A 151 4.28 -0.02 -3.72
C THR A 151 2.84 0.25 -3.32
N TYR A 152 2.18 1.12 -4.10
CA TYR A 152 0.77 1.43 -4.00
C TYR A 152 0.00 0.67 -5.10
N ALA A 153 -1.25 0.34 -4.82
CA ALA A 153 -2.19 -0.28 -5.74
C ALA A 153 -2.45 0.58 -6.99
N ASP A 154 -2.46 1.90 -6.81
CA ASP A 154 -2.63 2.91 -7.86
C ASP A 154 -2.08 4.28 -7.37
N ILE A 155 -2.07 5.27 -8.27
CA ILE A 155 -1.62 6.63 -7.94
C ILE A 155 -2.54 7.31 -6.90
N ASP A 156 -3.85 7.06 -6.94
CA ASP A 156 -4.81 7.66 -6.00
C ASP A 156 -4.50 7.26 -4.55
N GLN A 157 -4.12 6.00 -4.32
CA GLN A 157 -3.69 5.55 -3.01
C GLN A 157 -2.42 6.26 -2.55
N ALA A 158 -1.46 6.48 -3.44
CA ALA A 158 -0.25 7.25 -3.12
C ALA A 158 -0.62 8.70 -2.77
N ILE A 159 -1.52 9.32 -3.53
CA ILE A 159 -2.03 10.67 -3.25
C ILE A 159 -2.65 10.74 -1.87
N ASP A 160 -3.57 9.83 -1.55
CA ASP A 160 -4.22 9.77 -0.23
C ASP A 160 -3.21 9.57 0.90
N PHE A 161 -2.15 8.80 0.66
CA PHE A 161 -1.07 8.61 1.62
C PHE A 161 -0.31 9.92 1.88
N TYR A 162 0.11 10.64 0.83
CA TYR A 162 0.87 11.88 0.97
C TYR A 162 0.03 13.05 1.48
N VAL A 163 -1.25 13.09 1.11
CA VAL A 163 -2.25 14.03 1.67
C VAL A 163 -2.32 13.90 3.18
N LYS A 164 -2.43 12.67 3.70
CA LYS A 164 -2.48 12.43 5.14
C LYS A 164 -1.14 12.69 5.82
N THR A 165 -0.05 12.27 5.19
CA THR A 165 1.30 12.36 5.77
C THR A 165 1.77 13.81 5.92
N TYR A 166 1.45 14.68 4.97
CA TYR A 166 1.90 16.08 4.98
C TYR A 166 0.76 17.10 5.16
N ALA A 167 -0.44 16.64 5.52
CA ALA A 167 -1.64 17.49 5.66
C ALA A 167 -1.93 18.35 4.41
N LEU A 168 -1.73 17.79 3.21
CA LEU A 168 -1.95 18.50 1.94
C LEU A 168 -3.45 18.62 1.64
N HIS A 169 -3.82 19.64 0.86
CA HIS A 169 -5.16 19.69 0.28
C HIS A 169 -5.24 18.78 -0.95
N ARG A 170 -6.09 17.75 -0.91
CA ARG A 170 -6.16 16.68 -1.93
C ARG A 170 -6.32 17.25 -3.35
N ASP A 171 -7.33 18.08 -3.59
CA ASP A 171 -7.63 18.57 -4.95
C ASP A 171 -6.52 19.48 -5.49
N PHE A 172 -5.84 20.20 -4.60
CA PHE A 172 -4.75 21.08 -4.99
C PHE A 172 -3.51 20.26 -5.35
N PHE A 173 -3.18 19.25 -4.55
CA PHE A 173 -2.09 18.34 -4.85
C PHE A 173 -2.35 17.55 -6.14
N PHE A 174 -3.57 17.04 -6.35
CA PHE A 174 -3.97 16.39 -7.59
C PHE A 174 -3.81 17.34 -8.80
N ALA A 175 -4.24 18.60 -8.67
CA ALA A 175 -4.05 19.60 -9.72
C ALA A 175 -2.56 19.89 -10.00
N CYS A 176 -1.71 19.93 -8.97
CA CYS A 176 -0.26 20.07 -9.15
C CYS A 176 0.31 18.91 -9.97
N ILE A 177 -0.06 17.67 -9.66
CA ILE A 177 0.38 16.48 -10.42
C ILE A 177 -0.07 16.55 -11.87
N ASN A 178 -1.30 16.99 -12.14
CA ASN A 178 -1.78 17.12 -13.51
C ASN A 178 -1.07 18.20 -14.33
N ILE A 179 -0.51 19.21 -13.66
CA ILE A 179 0.29 20.24 -14.33
C ILE A 179 1.68 19.68 -14.62
N VAL A 180 2.39 19.20 -13.59
CA VAL A 180 3.82 18.83 -13.67
C VAL A 180 4.07 17.40 -14.13
N THR A 181 3.00 16.65 -14.38
CA THR A 181 2.95 15.22 -14.71
C THR A 181 3.38 14.26 -13.59
N ILE A 182 3.07 12.98 -13.78
CA ILE A 182 3.33 11.90 -12.81
C ILE A 182 4.82 11.64 -12.62
N GLU A 183 5.64 11.86 -13.66
CA GLU A 183 7.10 11.71 -13.61
C GLU A 183 7.73 12.67 -12.59
N ARG A 184 7.08 13.79 -12.32
CA ARG A 184 7.51 14.79 -11.34
C ARG A 184 6.69 14.75 -10.05
N PHE A 185 6.16 13.59 -9.67
CA PHE A 185 5.39 13.39 -8.43
C PHE A 185 6.08 13.95 -7.18
N ALA A 186 7.40 13.73 -7.05
CA ALA A 186 8.19 14.29 -5.94
C ALA A 186 8.20 15.82 -5.91
N TYR A 187 8.25 16.47 -7.09
CA TYR A 187 8.17 17.91 -7.21
C TYR A 187 6.76 18.42 -6.87
N ALA A 188 5.70 17.75 -7.34
CA ALA A 188 4.32 18.09 -6.97
C ALA A 188 4.11 18.04 -5.45
N ILE A 189 4.69 17.05 -4.74
CA ILE A 189 4.65 16.97 -3.28
C ILE A 189 5.32 18.21 -2.66
N ARG A 190 6.55 18.51 -3.07
CA ARG A 190 7.31 19.65 -2.52
C ARG A 190 6.58 20.97 -2.74
N TYR A 191 6.04 21.17 -3.94
CA TYR A 191 5.26 22.37 -4.26
C TYR A 191 3.99 22.45 -3.40
N ALA A 192 3.21 21.36 -3.33
CA ALA A 192 1.97 21.33 -2.55
C ALA A 192 2.19 21.61 -1.06
N ARG A 193 3.34 21.17 -0.51
CA ARG A 193 3.73 21.42 0.89
C ARG A 193 3.92 22.91 1.22
N MET A 194 4.29 23.74 0.24
CA MET A 194 4.45 25.19 0.45
C MET A 194 3.14 25.91 0.73
N PHE A 195 1.99 25.28 0.46
CA PHE A 195 0.65 25.88 0.56
C PHE A 195 -0.26 25.17 1.57
N VAL A 196 0.32 24.46 2.53
CA VAL A 196 -0.42 23.88 3.66
C VAL A 196 -0.98 25.03 4.51
N GLY A 197 -2.28 24.99 4.81
CA GLY A 197 -2.97 26.05 5.56
C GLY A 197 -3.40 27.26 4.72
N CYS A 198 -3.01 27.36 3.45
CA CYS A 198 -3.44 28.44 2.56
C CYS A 198 -4.93 28.34 2.18
N THR A 199 -5.50 29.50 1.89
CA THR A 199 -6.88 29.68 1.40
C THR A 199 -7.06 29.12 -0.01
N ALA A 200 -8.32 28.93 -0.41
CA ALA A 200 -8.64 28.48 -1.77
C ALA A 200 -8.16 29.46 -2.85
N THR A 201 -8.15 30.78 -2.57
CA THR A 201 -7.71 31.81 -3.51
C THR A 201 -6.19 31.74 -3.73
N GLU A 202 -5.41 31.67 -2.65
CA GLU A 202 -3.95 31.56 -2.71
C GLU A 202 -3.52 30.29 -3.47
N ARG A 203 -4.18 29.16 -3.19
CA ARG A 203 -3.93 27.90 -3.93
C ARG A 203 -4.28 28.03 -5.42
N ARG A 204 -5.34 28.78 -5.77
CA ARG A 204 -5.71 28.99 -7.17
C ARG A 204 -4.65 29.83 -7.90
N THR A 205 -4.14 30.88 -7.26
CA THR A 205 -3.02 31.69 -7.78
C THR A 205 -1.77 30.83 -7.95
N ALA A 206 -1.42 30.04 -6.94
CA ALA A 206 -0.29 29.12 -7.02
C ALA A 206 -0.38 28.11 -8.17
N LEU A 207 -1.58 27.62 -8.52
CA LEU A 207 -1.76 26.76 -9.68
C LEU A 207 -1.57 27.51 -11.01
N GLN A 208 -1.89 28.80 -11.07
CA GLN A 208 -1.65 29.63 -12.26
C GLN A 208 -0.14 29.86 -12.45
N ASP A 209 0.56 30.21 -11.37
CA ASP A 209 2.00 30.41 -11.40
C ASP A 209 2.74 29.12 -11.80
N LEU A 210 2.30 27.99 -11.24
CA LEU A 210 2.86 26.68 -11.57
C LEU A 210 2.70 26.34 -13.06
N LYS A 211 1.52 26.64 -13.65
CA LYS A 211 1.28 26.43 -15.09
C LYS A 211 2.11 27.34 -15.99
N ALA A 212 2.46 28.53 -15.52
CA ALA A 212 3.26 29.48 -16.29
C ALA A 212 4.76 29.14 -16.27
N ALA A 213 5.20 28.37 -15.28
CA ALA A 213 6.59 27.98 -15.08
C ALA A 213 6.95 26.61 -15.71
N ASP A 214 5.95 25.88 -16.21
CA ASP A 214 6.08 24.54 -16.80
C ASP A 214 5.93 24.58 -18.33
#